data_AF-A0A6A3G8S4-F1
#
_entry.id   AF-A0A6A3G8S4-F1
#
_cell.length_a   1.000
_cell.length_b   1.000
_cell.length_c   1.000
_cell.angle_alpha   90.00
_cell.angle_beta   90.00
_cell.angle_gamma   90.00
#
_symmetry.space_group_name_H-M   'P 1'
#
loop_
_entity.id
_entity.type
_entity.pdbx_description
1 polymer ?
#
loop_
_entity_poly.entity_id
_entity_poly.type
_entity_poly.pdbx_seq_one_letter_code
_entity_poly.pdbx_strand_id
1 'polypeptide(L)'
;MDVKVAGDGISVHPHIMILLVGSFEELGKSFDYKVGTMIKVAHGALQPGTLAEVAEFYSFGTNDLAQMTFGTSRDDEKAKFT
;
A
#
# COMPACT_ATOMS: atom_id res chain seq x y z
N MET A 1 -9.25 39.51 0.43
CA MET A 1 -10.58 38.93 0.66
C MET A 1 -10.37 37.50 1.13
N ASP A 2 -10.65 37.29 2.40
CA ASP A 2 -10.42 36.05 3.15
C ASP A 2 -11.49 35.04 2.75
N VAL A 3 -11.09 33.92 2.13
CA VAL A 3 -11.99 32.77 1.93
C VAL A 3 -11.55 31.69 2.90
N LYS A 4 -12.20 31.65 4.06
CA LYS A 4 -12.16 30.51 4.99
C LYS A 4 -13.00 29.38 4.42
N VAL A 5 -12.36 28.30 3.99
CA VAL A 5 -13.03 27.02 3.73
C VAL A 5 -13.19 26.32 5.08
N ALA A 6 -14.43 26.16 5.51
CA ALA A 6 -14.82 25.41 6.69
C ALA A 6 -14.83 23.90 6.37
N GLY A 7 -14.28 23.11 7.29
CA GLY A 7 -14.20 21.65 7.23
C GLY A 7 -12.74 21.21 7.27
N ASP A 8 -12.38 20.39 8.25
CA ASP A 8 -11.04 19.81 8.41
C ASP A 8 -10.68 19.04 7.12
N GLY A 9 -10.04 19.76 6.19
CA GLY A 9 -9.65 19.24 4.90
C GLY A 9 -8.54 18.22 5.11
N ILE A 10 -8.81 16.96 4.80
CA ILE A 10 -7.76 15.95 4.71
C ILE A 10 -6.78 16.45 3.64
N SER A 11 -5.55 16.80 4.04
CA SER A 11 -4.49 17.09 3.07
C SER A 11 -4.13 15.79 2.37
N VAL A 12 -4.67 15.61 1.16
CA VAL A 12 -4.32 14.47 0.33
C VAL A 12 -2.95 14.76 -0.24
N HIS A 13 -1.90 14.19 0.35
CA HIS A 13 -0.56 14.21 -0.23
C HIS A 13 -0.49 13.10 -1.29
N PRO A 14 -0.43 13.42 -2.59
CA PRO A 14 -0.26 12.40 -3.61
C PRO A 14 1.11 11.75 -3.41
N HIS A 15 1.12 10.50 -2.94
CA HIS A 15 2.32 9.66 -2.96
C HIS A 15 2.59 9.29 -4.42
N ILE A 16 3.42 10.09 -5.09
CA ILE A 16 3.93 9.75 -6.43
C ILE A 16 4.86 8.55 -6.24
N MET A 17 4.49 7.40 -6.81
CA MET A 17 5.37 6.25 -6.92
C MET A 17 6.43 6.58 -7.97
N ILE A 18 7.59 7.05 -7.51
CA ILE A 18 8.75 7.28 -8.38
C ILE A 18 9.50 5.96 -8.45
N LEU A 19 9.62 5.41 -9.66
CA LEU A 19 10.54 4.31 -9.92
C LEU A 19 11.97 4.86 -9.80
N LEU A 20 12.64 4.55 -8.69
CA LEU A 20 14.05 4.86 -8.53
C LEU A 20 14.85 3.91 -9.43
N VAL A 21 15.44 4.47 -10.49
CA VAL A 21 16.45 3.79 -11.32
C VAL A 21 17.79 4.46 -11.01
N GLY A 22 18.67 3.74 -10.31
CA GLY A 22 19.96 4.26 -9.84
C GLY A 22 20.06 4.35 -8.31
N SER A 23 21.22 4.84 -7.84
CA SER A 23 21.50 5.05 -6.42
C SER A 23 21.12 6.47 -5.97
N PHE A 24 20.82 6.64 -4.68
CA PHE A 24 20.53 7.97 -4.11
C PHE A 24 21.73 8.94 -4.24
N GLU A 25 22.95 8.41 -4.28
CA GLU A 25 24.19 9.17 -4.47
C GLU A 25 24.21 9.86 -5.84
N GLU A 26 23.75 9.18 -6.89
CA GLU A 26 23.67 9.73 -8.26
C GLU A 26 22.62 10.84 -8.39
N LEU A 27 21.59 10.84 -7.53
CA LEU A 27 20.53 11.87 -7.51
C LEU A 27 20.91 13.12 -6.73
N GLY A 28 21.96 13.06 -5.90
CA GLY A 28 22.42 14.18 -5.07
C GLY A 28 21.35 14.74 -4.13
N LYS A 29 20.31 13.95 -3.80
CA LYS A 29 19.16 14.37 -3.00
C LYS A 29 18.77 13.29 -1.99
N SER A 30 18.49 13.74 -0.77
CA SER A 30 17.80 12.93 0.24
C SER A 30 16.30 13.22 0.20
N PHE A 31 15.49 12.21 0.49
CA PHE A 31 14.05 12.33 0.61
C PHE A 31 13.62 11.65 1.90
N ASP A 32 12.65 12.22 2.60
CA ASP A 32 11.93 11.50 3.63
C ASP A 32 10.99 10.50 2.93
N TYR A 33 11.20 9.22 3.18
CA TYR A 33 10.35 8.14 2.69
C TYR A 33 9.96 7.22 3.83
N LYS A 34 8.82 6.57 3.67
CA LYS A 34 8.39 5.49 4.55
C LYS A 34 8.51 4.17 3.81
N VAL A 35 8.97 3.14 4.50
CA VAL A 35 8.93 1.76 4.00
C VAL A 35 7.81 1.03 4.71
N GLY A 36 6.92 0.45 3.93
CA GLY A 36 5.78 -0.31 4.44
C GLY A 36 5.66 -1.66 3.74
N THR A 37 4.70 -2.45 4.19
CA THR A 37 4.45 -3.77 3.61
C THR A 37 3.00 -3.96 3.18
N MET A 38 2.80 -4.82 2.19
CA MET A 38 1.47 -5.18 1.73
C MET A 38 0.97 -6.42 2.48
N ILE A 39 -0.17 -6.30 3.16
CA ILE A 39 -0.89 -7.41 3.77
C ILE A 39 -1.75 -8.06 2.70
N LYS A 40 -1.27 -9.19 2.18
CA LYS A 40 -1.90 -9.94 1.07
C LYS A 40 -2.02 -11.44 1.34
N VAL A 41 -1.49 -11.91 2.45
CA VAL A 41 -1.57 -13.31 2.89
C VAL A 41 -2.22 -13.39 4.26
N ALA A 42 -3.03 -14.42 4.51
CA ALA A 42 -3.77 -14.60 5.75
C ALA A 42 -2.84 -14.58 6.98
N HIS A 43 -1.67 -15.20 6.88
CA HIS A 43 -0.66 -15.19 7.95
C HIS A 43 -0.25 -13.77 8.35
N GLY A 44 0.00 -12.89 7.37
CA GLY A 44 0.41 -11.51 7.63
C GLY A 44 -0.70 -10.69 8.32
N ALA A 45 -1.96 -11.05 8.10
CA ALA A 45 -3.09 -10.45 8.82
C ALA A 45 -3.25 -10.98 10.26
N LEU A 46 -2.82 -12.22 10.53
CA LEU A 46 -2.91 -12.85 11.86
C LEU A 46 -1.75 -12.47 12.79
N GLN A 47 -0.60 -12.06 12.23
CA GLN A 47 0.57 -11.63 12.99
C GLN A 47 0.98 -10.18 12.67
N PRO A 48 0.13 -9.18 12.91
CA PRO A 48 0.46 -7.79 12.61
C PRO A 48 1.55 -7.23 13.55
N GLY A 49 1.76 -7.83 14.71
CA GLY A 49 2.76 -7.37 15.69
C GLY A 49 4.19 -7.47 15.18
N THR A 50 4.57 -8.61 14.61
CA THR A 50 5.93 -8.83 14.05
C THR A 50 6.19 -7.97 12.82
N LEU A 51 5.15 -7.70 12.03
CA LEU A 51 5.25 -6.79 10.88
C LEU A 51 5.42 -5.32 11.31
N ALA A 52 4.87 -4.94 12.48
CA ALA A 52 4.95 -3.57 12.97
C ALA A 52 6.36 -3.19 13.42
N GLU A 53 7.22 -4.17 13.70
CA GLU A 53 8.62 -3.95 14.05
C GLU A 53 9.46 -3.44 12.86
N VAL A 54 9.01 -3.69 11.62
CA VAL A 54 9.79 -3.42 10.40
C VAL A 54 9.07 -2.55 9.37
N ALA A 55 7.74 -2.39 9.47
CA ALA A 55 6.94 -1.65 8.51
C ALA A 55 6.30 -0.41 9.14
N GLU A 56 6.51 0.75 8.52
CA GLU A 56 5.95 2.03 8.97
C GLU A 56 4.50 2.25 8.54
N PHE A 57 4.02 1.46 7.58
CA PHE A 57 2.63 1.44 7.16
C PHE A 57 2.23 0.09 6.56
N TYR A 58 0.92 -0.16 6.51
CA TYR A 58 0.32 -1.30 5.84
C TYR A 58 -0.52 -0.88 4.65
N SER A 59 -0.40 -1.63 3.57
CA SER A 59 -1.33 -1.59 2.45
C SER A 59 -2.04 -2.92 2.34
N PHE A 60 -3.37 -2.93 2.31
CA PHE A 60 -4.11 -4.18 2.18
C PHE A 60 -4.30 -4.53 0.70
N GLY A 61 -3.58 -5.55 0.24
CA GLY A 61 -3.76 -6.14 -1.08
C GLY A 61 -5.02 -7.01 -1.09
N THR A 62 -6.20 -6.39 -1.03
CA THR A 62 -7.47 -7.09 -0.82
C THR A 62 -7.80 -8.11 -1.90
N ASN A 63 -7.24 -7.97 -3.10
CA ASN A 63 -7.39 -8.95 -4.18
C ASN A 63 -6.78 -10.30 -3.81
N ASP A 64 -5.48 -10.33 -3.55
CA ASP A 64 -4.75 -11.51 -3.12
C ASP A 64 -5.25 -12.02 -1.76
N LEU A 65 -5.56 -11.09 -0.84
CA LEU A 65 -6.05 -11.46 0.48
C LEU A 65 -7.43 -12.14 0.41
N ALA A 66 -8.32 -11.69 -0.48
CA ALA A 66 -9.61 -12.34 -0.71
C ALA A 66 -9.43 -13.72 -1.36
N GLN A 67 -8.58 -13.83 -2.39
CA GLN A 67 -8.26 -15.12 -3.02
C GLN A 67 -7.74 -16.13 -1.99
N MET A 68 -6.84 -15.71 -1.10
CA MET A 68 -6.32 -16.57 -0.03
C MET A 68 -7.37 -16.88 1.04
N THR A 69 -8.24 -15.93 1.39
CA THR A 69 -9.28 -16.12 2.42
C THR A 69 -10.39 -17.04 1.95
N PHE A 70 -10.86 -16.87 0.71
CA PHE A 70 -11.94 -17.67 0.14
C PHE A 70 -11.44 -18.92 -0.57
N GLY A 71 -10.13 -19.10 -0.71
CA GLY A 71 -9.54 -20.22 -1.43
C GLY A 71 -9.90 -20.22 -2.91
N THR A 72 -10.10 -19.04 -3.50
CA THR A 72 -10.49 -18.88 -4.90
C THR A 72 -9.33 -18.35 -5.73
N SER A 73 -9.33 -18.73 -7.01
CA SER A 73 -8.44 -18.18 -8.03
C SER A 73 -9.26 -17.22 -8.88
N ARG A 74 -8.78 -15.99 -9.01
CA ARG A 74 -9.45 -14.95 -9.81
C ARG A 74 -9.56 -15.35 -11.28
N ASP A 75 -8.56 -16.05 -11.81
CA ASP A 75 -8.55 -16.48 -13.20
C ASP A 75 -9.56 -17.62 -13.43
N ASP A 76 -9.70 -18.53 -12.46
CA ASP A 76 -10.70 -19.61 -12.52
C ASP A 76 -12.13 -19.11 -12.35
N GLU A 77 -12.35 -18.05 -11.55
CA GLU A 77 -13.67 -17.42 -11.41
C GLU A 77 -14.14 -16.75 -12.70
N LYS A 78 -13.22 -16.13 -13.46
CA LYS A 78 -13.55 -15.49 -14.74
C LYS A 78 -13.88 -16.49 -15.83
N ALA A 79 -13.24 -17.66 -15.82
CA ALA A 79 -13.45 -18.72 -16.81
C ALA A 79 -14.87 -19.33 -16.74
N LYS A 80 -15.62 -19.15 -15.66
CA LYS A 80 -16.99 -19.69 -15.50
C LYS A 80 -18.08 -18.92 -16.27
N PHE A 81 -17.74 -17.76 -16.83
CA PHE A 81 -18.69 -16.86 -17.52
C PHE A 81 -18.38 -16.68 -19.01
N THR A 82 -17.52 -17.52 -19.58
CA THR A 82 -17.24 -17.64 -21.02
C THR A 82 -17.67 -19.01 -21.49
#